data_AF-A0A2N2C372-F1
#
_entry.id   AF-A0A2N2C372-F1
#
_cell.length_a   1.000
_cell.length_b   1.000
_cell.length_c   1.000
_cell.angle_alpha   90.00
_cell.angle_beta   90.00
_cell.angle_gamma   90.00
#
_symmetry.space_group_name_H-M   'P 1'
#
loop_
_entity.id
_entity.type
_entity.pdbx_description
1 polymer ?
#
loop_
_entity_poly.entity_id
_entity_poly.type
_entity_poly.pdbx_seq_one_letter_code
_entity_poly.pdbx_strand_id
1 'polypeptide(L)'
;MVHGLDKFREYFQDHSSQYVLIGGTACDILMNEIGAPFRATKDLDIVLIIENLDVSFVKAFWKFIEDGGYKHREKEKDKNQFYRFSEPSNPSFPKMIELFSKHAETLELIYDLGLTPIHIDQCIVSLSAILLNDAYYNLLRNKKKVVDGISIIEIETAILFKIKAWLDMKERKEVGDSIDSKDIKKHKNDIFRLLANVIPASRVEISMEIQNDVSRFIERIAEDNPDLKSLGIKGTSFDEYMEILKNVYVIK
;
A
#
# COMPACT_ATOMS: atom_id res chain seq x y z
N MET A 1 4.10 -10.17 13.93
CA MET A 1 4.36 -11.03 12.76
C MET A 1 3.06 -11.19 12.00
N VAL A 2 3.06 -10.81 10.71
CA VAL A 2 1.87 -10.88 9.86
C VAL A 2 1.56 -12.33 9.51
N HIS A 3 0.30 -12.73 9.73
CA HIS A 3 -0.13 -14.11 9.54
C HIS A 3 -0.05 -14.53 8.07
N GLY A 4 0.58 -15.67 7.80
CA GLY A 4 0.74 -16.22 6.44
C GLY A 4 1.86 -15.59 5.62
N LEU A 5 2.62 -14.64 6.17
CA LEU A 5 3.73 -13.98 5.47
C LEU A 5 4.87 -14.96 5.14
N ASP A 6 5.16 -15.91 6.04
CA ASP A 6 6.19 -16.92 5.79
C ASP A 6 5.82 -17.81 4.60
N LYS A 7 4.55 -18.19 4.48
CA LYS A 7 4.05 -18.92 3.30
C LYS A 7 4.12 -18.10 2.03
N PHE A 8 3.80 -16.81 2.11
CA PHE A 8 3.97 -15.93 0.96
C PHE A 8 5.45 -15.88 0.53
N ARG A 9 6.39 -15.72 1.47
CA ARG A 9 7.83 -15.71 1.19
C ARG A 9 8.30 -16.99 0.50
N GLU A 10 7.89 -18.16 1.00
CA GLU A 10 8.25 -19.46 0.41
C GLU A 10 7.89 -19.54 -1.09
N TYR A 11 6.75 -18.98 -1.50
CA TYR A 11 6.29 -19.02 -2.89
C TYR A 11 6.94 -17.95 -3.78
N PHE A 12 7.30 -16.81 -3.20
CA PHE A 12 7.63 -15.61 -3.98
C PHE A 12 9.04 -15.04 -3.76
N GLN A 13 9.91 -15.75 -3.03
CA GLN A 13 11.31 -15.33 -2.80
C GLN A 13 12.09 -15.09 -4.12
N ASP A 14 11.86 -15.93 -5.14
CA ASP A 14 12.52 -15.84 -6.45
C ASP A 14 11.79 -14.89 -7.41
N HIS A 15 10.73 -14.22 -6.92
CA HIS A 15 9.85 -13.36 -7.70
C HIS A 15 9.79 -11.92 -7.20
N SER A 16 10.76 -11.50 -6.38
CA SER A 16 10.77 -10.18 -5.74
C SER A 16 10.83 -9.01 -6.74
N SER A 17 11.20 -9.24 -8.01
CA SER A 17 11.15 -8.20 -9.05
C SER A 17 9.76 -7.97 -9.65
N GLN A 18 8.83 -8.92 -9.46
CA GLN A 18 7.52 -8.99 -10.13
C GLN A 18 6.38 -8.34 -9.35
N TYR A 19 6.59 -8.05 -8.07
CA TYR A 19 5.58 -7.45 -7.21
C TYR A 19 6.20 -6.48 -6.20
N VAL A 20 5.33 -5.71 -5.55
CA VAL A 20 5.66 -4.90 -4.37
C VAL A 20 4.55 -5.04 -3.35
N LEU A 21 4.87 -5.43 -2.12
CA LEU A 21 3.94 -5.31 -1.00
C LEU A 21 3.80 -3.85 -0.58
N ILE A 22 2.56 -3.43 -0.42
CA ILE A 22 2.20 -2.08 0.03
C ILE A 22 1.24 -2.15 1.23
N GLY A 23 0.59 -1.03 1.53
CA GLY A 23 -0.49 -0.97 2.51
C GLY A 23 -0.04 -1.25 3.94
N GLY A 24 -0.93 -1.81 4.74
CA GLY A 24 -0.70 -1.97 6.18
C GLY A 24 0.41 -2.98 6.48
N THR A 25 0.49 -4.07 5.72
CA THR A 25 1.42 -5.17 5.97
C THR A 25 2.83 -4.73 5.65
N ALA A 26 3.02 -4.03 4.54
CA ALA A 26 4.31 -3.42 4.21
C ALA A 26 4.80 -2.51 5.33
N CYS A 27 3.93 -1.64 5.84
CA CYS A 27 4.28 -0.75 6.95
C CYS A 27 4.67 -1.54 8.22
N ASP A 28 3.96 -2.61 8.57
CA ASP A 28 4.32 -3.45 9.72
C ASP A 28 5.69 -4.11 9.54
N ILE A 29 6.01 -4.62 8.34
CA ILE A 29 7.31 -5.22 8.07
C ILE A 29 8.43 -4.19 8.17
N LEU A 30 8.28 -3.02 7.52
CA LEU A 30 9.27 -1.93 7.55
C LEU A 30 9.56 -1.46 8.98
N MET A 31 8.53 -1.36 9.82
CA MET A 31 8.66 -0.86 11.18
C MET A 31 9.27 -1.90 12.11
N ASN A 32 8.93 -3.18 11.93
CA ASN A 32 9.56 -4.26 12.69
C ASN A 32 11.07 -4.38 12.39
N GLU A 33 11.50 -4.13 11.15
CA GLU A 33 12.92 -4.13 10.75
C GLU A 33 13.76 -3.14 11.57
N ILE A 34 13.18 -2.01 11.98
CA ILE A 34 13.83 -0.96 12.79
C ILE A 34 13.43 -1.02 14.28
N GLY A 35 12.73 -2.08 14.70
CA GLY A 35 12.31 -2.26 16.10
C GLY A 35 11.20 -1.33 16.56
N ALA A 36 10.46 -0.71 15.64
CA ALA A 36 9.38 0.22 15.94
C ALA A 36 8.00 -0.45 15.83
N PRO A 37 7.04 -0.12 16.71
CA PRO A 37 5.72 -0.72 16.66
C PRO A 37 4.89 -0.14 15.50
N PHE A 38 4.12 -1.01 14.84
CA PHE A 38 3.07 -0.60 13.91
C PHE A 38 1.76 -1.34 14.20
N ARG A 39 0.64 -0.83 13.67
CA ARG A 39 -0.65 -1.51 13.86
C ARG A 39 -0.68 -2.79 13.02
N ALA A 40 -1.19 -3.88 13.60
CA ALA A 40 -1.38 -5.12 12.87
C ALA A 40 -2.42 -4.95 11.76
N THR A 41 -2.19 -5.62 10.64
CA THR A 41 -3.17 -5.83 9.57
C THR A 41 -3.17 -7.30 9.16
N LYS A 42 -4.20 -7.72 8.43
CA LYS A 42 -4.40 -9.12 8.01
C LYS A 42 -4.36 -9.28 6.48
N ASP A 43 -4.28 -8.17 5.77
CA ASP A 43 -4.44 -8.11 4.33
C ASP A 43 -3.07 -7.95 3.67
N LEU A 44 -2.80 -8.74 2.65
CA LEU A 44 -1.64 -8.56 1.77
C LEU A 44 -2.06 -7.73 0.57
N ASP A 45 -1.68 -6.46 0.59
CA ASP A 45 -1.84 -5.54 -0.53
C ASP A 45 -0.63 -5.67 -1.46
N ILE A 46 -0.84 -6.19 -2.67
CA ILE A 46 0.21 -6.57 -3.61
C ILE A 46 0.01 -5.79 -4.92
N VAL A 47 1.02 -5.03 -5.34
CA VAL A 47 1.05 -4.40 -6.66
C VAL A 47 1.92 -5.21 -7.60
N LEU A 48 1.40 -5.52 -8.79
CA LEU A 48 2.17 -6.18 -9.83
C LEU A 48 3.03 -5.20 -10.64
N ILE A 49 4.27 -5.60 -10.88
CA ILE A 49 5.20 -4.91 -11.77
C ILE A 49 5.13 -5.58 -13.13
N ILE A 50 4.17 -5.13 -13.93
CA ILE A 50 3.80 -5.73 -15.23
C ILE A 50 4.98 -5.86 -16.18
N GLU A 51 5.95 -4.93 -16.13
CA GLU A 51 7.13 -4.93 -16.99
C GLU A 51 8.11 -6.06 -16.67
N ASN A 52 8.01 -6.62 -15.45
CA ASN A 52 8.85 -7.71 -14.98
C ASN A 52 8.07 -9.04 -14.90
N LEU A 53 6.75 -9.03 -15.12
CA LEU A 53 5.93 -10.23 -15.03
C LEU A 53 6.34 -11.25 -16.08
N ASP A 54 6.43 -12.49 -15.63
CA ASP A 54 6.71 -13.64 -16.47
C ASP A 54 5.76 -14.80 -16.17
N VAL A 55 5.77 -15.80 -17.04
CA VAL A 55 4.92 -16.98 -16.90
C VAL A 55 5.20 -17.74 -15.60
N SER A 56 6.43 -17.67 -15.10
CA SER A 56 6.82 -18.36 -13.86
C SER A 56 6.11 -17.75 -12.65
N PHE A 57 6.07 -16.42 -12.54
CA PHE A 57 5.32 -15.73 -11.50
C PHE A 57 3.82 -16.04 -11.56
N VAL A 58 3.20 -15.98 -12.74
CA VAL A 58 1.75 -16.23 -12.87
C VAL A 58 1.42 -17.66 -12.43
N LYS A 59 2.25 -18.65 -12.77
CA LYS A 59 2.11 -20.02 -12.30
C LYS A 59 2.27 -20.13 -10.78
N ALA A 60 3.29 -19.49 -10.20
CA ALA A 60 3.52 -19.48 -8.77
C ALA A 60 2.35 -18.84 -8.01
N PHE A 61 1.81 -17.74 -8.54
CA PHE A 61 0.66 -17.05 -7.97
C PHE A 61 -0.59 -17.92 -7.96
N TRP A 62 -0.94 -18.53 -9.09
CA TRP A 62 -2.11 -19.42 -9.13
C TRP A 62 -1.92 -20.65 -8.25
N LYS A 63 -0.72 -21.24 -8.23
CA LYS A 63 -0.41 -22.32 -7.30
C LYS A 63 -0.61 -21.89 -5.85
N PHE A 64 -0.20 -20.67 -5.48
CA PHE A 64 -0.41 -20.12 -4.15
C PHE A 64 -1.90 -19.97 -3.80
N ILE A 65 -2.72 -19.48 -4.73
CA ILE A 65 -4.17 -19.36 -4.55
C ILE A 65 -4.84 -20.74 -4.40
N GLU A 66 -4.46 -21.72 -5.21
CA GLU A 66 -5.02 -23.08 -5.13
C GLU A 66 -4.59 -23.81 -3.85
N ASP A 67 -3.30 -23.77 -3.50
CA ASP A 67 -2.78 -24.44 -2.31
C ASP A 67 -3.32 -23.80 -1.00
N GLY A 68 -3.63 -22.50 -1.03
CA GLY A 68 -4.32 -21.80 0.06
C GLY A 68 -5.81 -22.10 0.15
N GLY A 69 -6.41 -22.59 -0.95
CA GLY A 69 -7.82 -22.95 -1.04
C GLY A 69 -8.76 -21.77 -0.77
N TYR A 70 -8.46 -20.60 -1.34
CA TYR A 70 -9.28 -19.40 -1.20
C TYR A 70 -10.66 -19.61 -1.82
N LYS A 71 -11.70 -19.50 -0.97
CA LYS A 71 -13.09 -19.71 -1.36
C LYS A 71 -13.68 -18.55 -2.14
N HIS A 72 -13.37 -17.33 -1.71
CA HIS A 72 -13.83 -16.12 -2.36
C HIS A 72 -12.74 -15.60 -3.29
N ARG A 73 -13.06 -15.53 -4.58
CA ARG A 73 -12.18 -15.08 -5.64
C ARG A 73 -12.92 -14.04 -6.46
N GLU A 74 -12.54 -12.80 -6.24
CA GLU A 74 -13.31 -11.64 -6.59
C GLU A 74 -12.52 -10.74 -7.54
N LYS A 75 -13.21 -10.12 -8.51
CA LYS A 75 -12.58 -9.15 -9.42
C LYS A 75 -13.43 -7.91 -9.65
N GLU A 76 -12.76 -6.79 -9.88
CA GLU A 76 -13.41 -5.56 -10.35
C GLU A 76 -14.18 -5.81 -11.66
N LYS A 77 -15.39 -5.25 -11.75
CA LYS A 77 -16.27 -5.44 -12.93
C LYS A 77 -15.74 -4.84 -14.22
N ASP A 78 -15.18 -3.64 -14.13
CA ASP A 78 -15.06 -2.78 -15.32
C ASP A 78 -13.64 -2.71 -15.88
N LYS A 79 -12.62 -2.78 -15.02
CA LYS A 79 -11.22 -2.52 -15.42
C LYS A 79 -10.28 -3.71 -15.19
N ASN A 80 -10.73 -4.75 -14.49
CA ASN A 80 -9.92 -5.89 -14.03
C ASN A 80 -8.65 -5.49 -13.24
N GLN A 81 -8.56 -4.26 -12.72
CA GLN A 81 -7.32 -3.74 -12.10
C GLN A 81 -7.13 -4.20 -10.66
N PHE A 82 -8.15 -4.86 -10.10
CA PHE A 82 -8.20 -5.31 -8.74
C PHE A 82 -8.78 -6.72 -8.64
N TYR A 83 -8.07 -7.59 -7.93
CA TYR A 83 -8.51 -8.92 -7.53
C TYR A 83 -8.44 -9.05 -6.02
N ARG A 84 -9.40 -9.78 -5.44
CA ARG A 84 -9.39 -10.12 -4.02
C ARG A 84 -9.56 -11.63 -3.85
N PHE A 85 -8.71 -12.20 -3.01
CA PHE A 85 -8.80 -13.59 -2.58
C PHE A 85 -8.97 -13.63 -1.07
N SER A 86 -10.03 -14.25 -0.57
CA SER A 86 -10.30 -14.32 0.87
C SER A 86 -10.88 -15.67 1.29
N GLU A 87 -10.89 -15.89 2.61
CA GLU A 87 -11.28 -17.15 3.24
C GLU A 87 -10.49 -18.37 2.74
N PRO A 88 -9.17 -18.42 3.01
CA PRO A 88 -8.39 -19.62 2.73
C PRO A 88 -8.91 -20.80 3.56
N SER A 89 -8.98 -21.98 2.96
CA SER A 89 -9.25 -23.22 3.70
C SER A 89 -8.06 -23.64 4.56
N ASN A 90 -6.85 -23.29 4.14
CA ASN A 90 -5.62 -23.55 4.88
C ASN A 90 -5.24 -22.35 5.76
N PRO A 91 -5.27 -22.49 7.10
CA PRO A 91 -4.96 -21.39 8.02
C PRO A 91 -3.47 -21.02 8.07
N SER A 92 -2.57 -21.69 7.33
CA SER A 92 -1.19 -21.21 7.20
C SER A 92 -1.06 -20.06 6.18
N PHE A 93 -2.08 -19.80 5.37
CA PHE A 93 -2.07 -18.80 4.31
C PHE A 93 -2.61 -17.45 4.79
N PRO A 94 -2.24 -16.33 4.12
CA PRO A 94 -2.79 -15.01 4.41
C PRO A 94 -4.31 -14.99 4.36
N LYS A 95 -4.96 -14.29 5.30
CA LYS A 95 -6.44 -14.27 5.38
C LYS A 95 -7.10 -13.60 4.18
N MET A 96 -6.42 -12.59 3.64
CA MET A 96 -6.88 -11.85 2.48
C MET A 96 -5.67 -11.43 1.64
N ILE A 97 -5.81 -11.54 0.32
CA ILE A 97 -4.87 -11.03 -0.66
C ILE A 97 -5.64 -10.06 -1.54
N GLU A 98 -5.11 -8.85 -1.65
CA GLU A 98 -5.57 -7.81 -2.56
C GLU A 98 -4.49 -7.58 -3.60
N LEU A 99 -4.81 -7.87 -4.86
CA LEU A 99 -3.88 -7.81 -5.98
C LEU A 99 -4.27 -6.67 -6.90
N PHE A 100 -3.33 -5.76 -7.10
CA PHE A 100 -3.49 -4.57 -7.94
C PHE A 100 -2.61 -4.68 -9.18
N SER A 101 -3.16 -4.36 -10.33
CA SER A 101 -2.41 -4.23 -11.58
C SER A 101 -2.79 -2.96 -12.32
N LYS A 102 -1.80 -2.25 -12.85
CA LYS A 102 -2.00 -1.09 -13.71
C LYS A 102 -2.63 -1.49 -15.06
N HIS A 103 -2.24 -2.65 -15.58
CA HIS A 103 -2.77 -3.25 -16.81
C HIS A 103 -3.12 -4.72 -16.57
N ALA A 104 -4.42 -5.03 -16.61
CA ALA A 104 -4.96 -6.28 -16.10
C ALA A 104 -4.99 -7.44 -17.10
N GLU A 105 -4.71 -7.17 -18.37
CA GLU A 105 -4.84 -8.14 -19.46
C GLU A 105 -3.86 -9.32 -19.33
N THR A 106 -2.77 -9.17 -18.57
CA THR A 106 -1.72 -10.19 -18.43
C THR A 106 -2.12 -11.37 -17.53
N LEU A 107 -3.01 -11.17 -16.54
CA LEU A 107 -3.38 -12.23 -15.58
C LEU A 107 -4.47 -13.17 -16.10
N GLU A 108 -5.30 -12.71 -17.03
CA GLU A 108 -6.47 -13.46 -17.53
C GLU A 108 -6.09 -14.56 -18.54
N LEU A 109 -4.82 -14.63 -18.97
CA LEU A 109 -4.41 -15.48 -20.09
C LEU A 109 -4.17 -16.97 -19.75
N ILE A 110 -4.25 -17.40 -18.48
CA ILE A 110 -3.77 -18.74 -18.11
C ILE A 110 -4.84 -19.65 -17.47
N TYR A 111 -5.94 -19.14 -16.94
CA TYR A 111 -6.96 -19.98 -16.29
C TYR A 111 -8.40 -19.46 -16.48
N ASP A 112 -9.37 -20.38 -16.53
CA ASP A 112 -10.80 -20.08 -16.39
C ASP A 112 -11.12 -20.04 -14.89
N LEU A 113 -11.29 -18.84 -14.34
CA LEU A 113 -10.96 -18.57 -12.93
C LEU A 113 -12.13 -18.56 -11.96
N GLY A 114 -13.37 -18.81 -12.42
CA GLY A 114 -14.55 -18.77 -11.56
C GLY A 114 -14.69 -17.46 -10.76
N LEU A 115 -14.12 -16.36 -11.26
CA LEU A 115 -14.07 -15.08 -10.55
C LEU A 115 -15.45 -14.46 -10.50
N THR A 116 -15.88 -14.08 -9.31
CA THR A 116 -17.14 -13.36 -9.12
C THR A 116 -16.90 -11.86 -9.12
N PRO A 117 -17.81 -11.06 -9.69
CA PRO A 117 -17.72 -9.61 -9.60
C PRO A 117 -17.80 -9.09 -8.16
N ILE A 118 -16.97 -8.11 -7.80
CA ILE A 118 -17.00 -7.45 -6.48
C ILE A 118 -17.49 -6.01 -6.54
N HIS A 119 -18.14 -5.56 -5.46
CA HIS A 119 -18.36 -4.14 -5.20
C HIS A 119 -17.19 -3.59 -4.37
N ILE A 120 -16.50 -2.60 -4.92
CA ILE A 120 -15.22 -2.12 -4.38
C ILE A 120 -15.45 -1.07 -3.28
N ASP A 121 -14.73 -1.22 -2.17
CA ASP A 121 -14.69 -0.22 -1.09
C ASP A 121 -14.00 1.07 -1.57
N GLN A 122 -14.44 2.22 -1.06
CA GLN A 122 -13.87 3.51 -1.45
C GLN A 122 -12.38 3.68 -1.11
N CYS A 123 -11.86 2.97 -0.11
CA CYS A 123 -10.41 2.91 0.17
C CYS A 123 -9.62 2.28 -0.97
N ILE A 124 -10.18 1.23 -1.58
CA ILE A 124 -9.56 0.51 -2.68
C ILE A 124 -9.67 1.34 -3.95
N VAL A 125 -10.77 2.07 -4.14
CA VAL A 125 -10.90 3.04 -5.24
C VAL A 125 -9.77 4.09 -5.19
N SER A 126 -9.45 4.63 -4.01
CA SER A 126 -8.32 5.57 -3.86
C SER A 126 -6.98 4.89 -4.18
N LEU A 127 -6.72 3.68 -3.67
CA LEU A 127 -5.46 3.00 -3.94
C LEU A 127 -5.29 2.60 -5.41
N SER A 128 -6.33 2.09 -6.05
CA SER A 128 -6.34 1.82 -7.49
C SER A 128 -6.10 3.10 -8.29
N ALA A 129 -6.73 4.22 -7.93
CA ALA A 129 -6.50 5.52 -8.59
C ALA A 129 -5.04 5.99 -8.47
N ILE A 130 -4.41 5.79 -7.31
CA ILE A 130 -2.98 6.06 -7.10
C ILE A 130 -2.12 5.22 -8.05
N LEU A 131 -2.42 3.94 -8.20
CA LEU A 131 -1.61 3.02 -9.03
C LEU A 131 -1.79 3.25 -10.53
N LEU A 132 -2.91 3.84 -10.95
CA LEU A 132 -3.11 4.28 -12.32
C LEU A 132 -2.33 5.55 -12.67
N ASN A 133 -1.93 6.32 -11.66
CA ASN A 133 -1.12 7.50 -11.85
C ASN A 133 0.32 7.11 -12.19
N ASP A 134 0.81 7.57 -13.35
CA ASP A 134 2.16 7.26 -13.82
C ASP A 134 3.25 7.71 -12.85
N ALA A 135 3.10 8.88 -12.21
CA ALA A 135 4.10 9.38 -11.28
C ALA A 135 4.22 8.48 -10.05
N TYR A 136 3.10 8.08 -9.44
CA TYR A 136 3.10 7.20 -8.27
C TYR A 136 3.51 5.76 -8.63
N TYR A 137 3.09 5.24 -9.78
CA TYR A 137 3.50 3.90 -10.23
C TYR A 137 5.00 3.82 -10.51
N ASN A 138 5.55 4.81 -11.21
CA ASN A 138 6.99 4.87 -11.49
C ASN A 138 7.80 5.05 -10.20
N LEU A 139 7.29 5.87 -9.25
CA LEU A 139 7.91 6.02 -7.95
C LEU A 139 7.95 4.68 -7.19
N LEU A 140 6.83 3.96 -7.12
CA LEU A 140 6.76 2.63 -6.50
C LEU A 140 7.74 1.63 -7.12
N ARG A 141 7.83 1.60 -8.46
CA ARG A 141 8.77 0.73 -9.17
C ARG A 141 10.23 1.02 -8.81
N ASN A 142 10.58 2.30 -8.65
CA ASN A 142 11.94 2.76 -8.41
C ASN A 142 12.33 2.81 -6.93
N LYS A 143 11.36 2.92 -6.02
CA LYS A 143 11.54 3.10 -4.57
C LYS A 143 10.91 1.95 -3.80
N LYS A 144 11.50 0.78 -4.01
CA LYS A 144 11.20 -0.47 -3.33
C LYS A 144 12.49 -1.12 -2.86
N LYS A 145 12.40 -1.88 -1.78
CA LYS A 145 13.51 -2.67 -1.24
C LYS A 145 13.07 -4.11 -0.98
N VAL A 146 14.05 -4.98 -0.77
CA VAL A 146 13.79 -6.37 -0.39
C VAL A 146 14.08 -6.54 1.10
N VAL A 147 13.08 -6.99 1.86
CA VAL A 147 13.21 -7.33 3.28
C VAL A 147 12.85 -8.80 3.44
N ASP A 148 13.78 -9.60 3.96
CA ASP A 148 13.61 -11.06 4.09
C ASP A 148 13.10 -11.74 2.82
N GLY A 149 13.65 -11.39 1.64
CA GLY A 149 13.23 -11.98 0.36
C GLY A 149 11.89 -11.48 -0.20
N ILE A 150 11.22 -10.55 0.49
CA ILE A 150 9.95 -9.96 0.06
C ILE A 150 10.20 -8.56 -0.48
N SER A 151 9.65 -8.25 -1.65
CA SER A 151 9.68 -6.91 -2.22
C SER A 151 8.65 -6.01 -1.56
N ILE A 152 9.09 -4.88 -1.01
CA ILE A 152 8.29 -3.97 -0.19
C ILE A 152 8.57 -2.52 -0.60
N ILE A 153 7.53 -1.71 -0.61
CA ILE A 153 7.62 -0.24 -0.76
C ILE A 153 8.56 0.36 0.30
N GLU A 154 9.33 1.39 -0.04
CA GLU A 154 10.14 2.11 0.94
C GLU A 154 9.29 2.98 1.87
N ILE A 155 9.79 3.30 3.06
CA ILE A 155 9.03 4.05 4.08
C ILE A 155 8.61 5.43 3.58
N GLU A 156 9.50 6.13 2.88
CA GLU A 156 9.22 7.44 2.31
C GLU A 156 8.18 7.35 1.18
N THR A 157 8.19 6.29 0.38
CA THR A 157 7.18 6.11 -0.67
C THR A 157 5.83 5.70 -0.07
N ALA A 158 5.81 4.90 1.00
CA ALA A 158 4.60 4.55 1.72
C ALA A 158 3.89 5.76 2.33
N ILE A 159 4.65 6.75 2.81
CA ILE A 159 4.11 8.04 3.29
C ILE A 159 3.39 8.77 2.15
N LEU A 160 4.00 8.88 0.96
CA LEU A 160 3.40 9.55 -0.18
C LEU A 160 2.09 8.89 -0.63
N PHE A 161 2.06 7.56 -0.66
CA PHE A 161 0.84 6.80 -0.95
C PHE A 161 -0.26 7.08 0.08
N LYS A 162 0.08 7.20 1.36
CA LYS A 162 -0.89 7.54 2.41
C LYS A 162 -1.33 9.00 2.34
N ILE A 163 -0.46 9.93 1.98
CA ILE A 163 -0.79 11.34 1.74
C ILE A 163 -1.83 11.43 0.63
N LYS A 164 -1.57 10.79 -0.50
CA LYS A 164 -2.49 10.81 -1.64
C LYS A 164 -3.85 10.17 -1.29
N ALA A 165 -3.84 9.01 -0.64
CA ALA A 165 -5.07 8.36 -0.18
C ALA A 165 -5.86 9.25 0.79
N TRP A 166 -5.18 9.94 1.72
CA TRP A 166 -5.84 10.87 2.64
C TRP A 166 -6.48 12.06 1.91
N LEU A 167 -5.76 12.67 0.96
CA LEU A 167 -6.28 13.78 0.15
C LEU A 167 -7.50 13.35 -0.65
N ASP A 168 -7.39 12.24 -1.39
CA ASP A 168 -8.48 11.71 -2.22
C ASP A 168 -9.70 11.41 -1.36
N MET A 169 -9.55 10.76 -0.21
CA MET A 169 -10.67 10.47 0.69
C MET A 169 -11.31 11.73 1.28
N LYS A 170 -10.50 12.75 1.60
CA LYS A 170 -11.01 14.04 2.13
C LYS A 170 -11.81 14.78 1.07
N GLU A 171 -11.29 14.89 -0.15
CA GLU A 171 -11.97 15.55 -1.28
C GLU A 171 -13.28 14.85 -1.63
N ARG A 172 -13.25 13.51 -1.68
CA ARG A 172 -14.43 12.69 -1.96
C ARG A 172 -15.51 12.85 -0.90
N LYS A 173 -15.11 12.91 0.36
CA LYS A 173 -16.04 13.17 1.47
C LYS A 173 -16.67 14.57 1.37
N GLU A 174 -15.93 15.57 0.90
CA GLU A 174 -16.43 16.94 0.71
C GLU A 174 -17.47 17.02 -0.42
N VAL A 175 -17.34 16.21 -1.47
CA VAL A 175 -18.33 16.13 -2.56
C VAL A 175 -19.49 15.18 -2.28
N GLY A 176 -19.56 14.59 -1.08
CA GLY A 176 -20.70 13.81 -0.59
C GLY A 176 -20.56 12.29 -0.69
N ASP A 177 -19.38 11.75 -1.04
CA ASP A 177 -19.16 10.30 -1.02
C ASP A 177 -19.26 9.76 0.43
N SER A 178 -19.83 8.57 0.57
CA SER A 178 -19.90 7.86 1.85
C SER A 178 -18.53 7.27 2.24
N ILE A 179 -17.63 8.12 2.73
CA ILE A 179 -16.31 7.73 3.25
C ILE A 179 -16.33 7.58 4.77
N ASP A 180 -15.88 6.44 5.30
CA ASP A 180 -15.70 6.28 6.75
C ASP A 180 -14.58 7.20 7.24
N SER A 181 -14.90 8.04 8.22
CA SER A 181 -13.94 8.97 8.82
C SER A 181 -12.80 8.26 9.56
N LYS A 182 -13.02 6.99 9.95
CA LYS A 182 -11.99 6.13 10.53
C LYS A 182 -10.89 5.83 9.53
N ASP A 183 -11.20 5.66 8.25
CA ASP A 183 -10.19 5.38 7.22
C ASP A 183 -9.34 6.61 6.92
N ILE A 184 -9.95 7.78 6.82
CA ILE A 184 -9.23 9.07 6.76
C ILE A 184 -8.29 9.20 7.96
N LYS A 185 -8.80 8.97 9.18
CA LYS A 185 -8.00 9.04 10.42
C LYS A 185 -6.88 8.00 10.43
N LYS A 186 -7.11 6.80 9.89
CA LYS A 186 -6.13 5.71 9.77
C LYS A 186 -4.96 6.14 8.88
N HIS A 187 -5.22 6.67 7.68
CA HIS A 187 -4.17 7.17 6.79
C HIS A 187 -3.38 8.31 7.43
N LYS A 188 -4.07 9.29 8.03
CA LYS A 188 -3.44 10.37 8.78
C LYS A 188 -2.49 9.85 9.85
N ASN A 189 -2.99 9.00 10.75
CA ASN A 189 -2.20 8.49 11.86
C ASN A 189 -1.00 7.65 11.40
N ASP A 190 -1.18 6.87 10.33
CA ASP A 190 -0.09 6.08 9.77
C ASP A 190 1.00 6.97 9.14
N ILE A 191 0.68 8.11 8.52
CA ILE A 191 1.67 9.07 8.01
C ILE A 191 2.63 9.50 9.14
N PHE A 192 2.10 9.92 10.29
CA PHE A 192 2.93 10.36 11.42
C PHE A 192 3.71 9.23 12.09
N ARG A 193 3.15 8.01 12.15
CA ARG A 193 3.89 6.83 12.64
C ARG A 193 5.11 6.52 11.77
N LEU A 194 4.94 6.60 10.45
CA LEU A 194 6.04 6.38 9.51
C LEU A 194 7.04 7.54 9.58
N LEU A 195 6.58 8.81 9.58
CA LEU A 195 7.44 9.98 9.69
C LEU A 195 8.32 9.98 10.94
N ALA A 196 7.79 9.51 12.07
CA ALA A 196 8.57 9.35 13.31
C ALA A 196 9.79 8.43 13.16
N ASN A 197 9.86 7.66 12.07
CA ASN A 197 10.89 6.67 11.80
C ASN A 197 11.61 6.90 10.47
N VAL A 198 11.33 8.01 9.77
CA VAL A 198 12.09 8.42 8.59
C VAL A 198 13.41 9.02 9.03
N ILE A 199 14.48 8.70 8.30
CA ILE A 199 15.80 9.31 8.52
C ILE A 199 15.70 10.80 8.12
N PRO A 200 15.94 11.77 9.02
CA PRO A 200 15.78 13.20 8.69
C PRO A 200 16.66 13.70 7.55
N ALA A 201 17.78 13.03 7.31
CA ALA A 201 18.70 13.30 6.19
C ALA A 201 18.25 12.67 4.86
N SER A 202 17.21 11.83 4.85
CA SER A 202 16.66 11.22 3.63
C SER A 202 16.19 12.32 2.68
N ARG A 203 16.43 12.12 1.38
CA ARG A 203 15.99 13.02 0.32
C ARG A 203 15.42 12.17 -0.80
N VAL A 204 14.14 12.36 -1.10
CA VAL A 204 13.43 11.62 -2.13
C VAL A 204 13.06 12.56 -3.25
N GLU A 205 13.67 12.34 -4.41
CA GLU A 205 13.29 13.02 -5.63
C GLU A 205 11.90 12.55 -6.06
N ILE A 206 10.99 13.51 -6.22
CA ILE A 206 9.60 13.29 -6.59
C ILE A 206 9.20 14.24 -7.71
N SER A 207 8.24 13.82 -8.53
CA SER A 207 7.71 14.66 -9.61
C SER A 207 6.99 15.90 -9.08
N MET A 208 6.82 16.92 -9.91
CA MET A 208 6.08 18.13 -9.55
C MET A 208 4.64 17.83 -9.11
N GLU A 209 4.01 16.82 -9.70
CA GLU A 209 2.67 16.37 -9.30
C GLU A 209 2.64 15.88 -7.85
N ILE A 210 3.58 15.00 -7.48
CA ILE A 210 3.67 14.48 -6.12
C ILE A 210 4.08 15.59 -5.15
N GLN A 211 4.94 16.53 -5.57
CA GLN A 211 5.28 17.71 -4.75
C GLN A 211 4.03 18.53 -4.44
N ASN A 212 3.16 18.76 -5.42
CA ASN A 212 1.90 19.48 -5.22
C ASN A 212 0.99 18.74 -4.23
N ASP A 213 0.89 17.41 -4.31
CA ASP A 213 0.13 16.63 -3.33
C ASP A 213 0.70 16.77 -1.91
N VAL A 214 2.02 16.72 -1.74
CA VAL A 214 2.67 16.94 -0.43
C VAL A 214 2.38 18.34 0.10
N SER A 215 2.51 19.39 -0.72
CA SER A 215 2.20 20.76 -0.32
C SER A 215 0.74 20.91 0.11
N ARG A 216 -0.20 20.36 -0.68
CA ARG A 216 -1.64 20.36 -0.34
C ARG A 216 -1.92 19.62 0.96
N PHE A 217 -1.20 18.53 1.22
CA PHE A 217 -1.32 17.81 2.49
C PHE A 217 -0.85 18.68 3.66
N ILE A 218 0.31 19.33 3.55
CA ILE A 218 0.84 20.23 4.60
C ILE A 218 -0.17 21.34 4.94
N GLU A 219 -0.76 21.96 3.91
CA GLU A 219 -1.77 23.00 4.10
C GLU A 219 -3.01 22.49 4.82
N ARG A 220 -3.57 21.36 4.36
CA ARG A 220 -4.84 20.83 4.89
C ARG A 220 -4.69 20.13 6.23
N ILE A 221 -3.53 19.54 6.52
CA ILE A 221 -3.33 18.79 7.76
C ILE A 221 -3.20 19.70 8.98
N ALA A 222 -2.82 20.98 8.78
CA ALA A 222 -2.78 22.00 9.82
C ALA A 222 -4.14 22.25 10.49
N GLU A 223 -5.24 22.02 9.75
CA GLU A 223 -6.61 22.14 10.27
C GLU A 223 -7.12 20.82 10.90
N ASP A 224 -6.39 19.72 10.73
CA ASP A 224 -6.78 18.37 11.18
C ASP A 224 -5.62 17.64 11.89
N ASN A 225 -4.97 18.34 12.83
CA ASN A 225 -3.78 17.83 13.52
C ASN A 225 -3.98 16.42 14.12
N PRO A 226 -2.99 15.52 14.02
CA PRO A 226 -3.02 14.24 14.70
C PRO A 226 -2.84 14.44 16.21
N ASP A 227 -3.43 13.55 17.01
CA ASP A 227 -3.07 13.43 18.42
C ASP A 227 -1.77 12.62 18.55
N LEU A 228 -0.62 13.30 18.43
CA LEU A 228 0.71 12.68 18.48
C LEU A 228 0.94 11.86 19.76
N LYS A 229 0.41 12.33 20.90
CA LYS A 229 0.53 11.61 22.18
C LYS A 229 -0.19 10.27 22.13
N SER A 230 -1.39 10.22 21.55
CA SER A 230 -2.13 8.97 21.36
C SER A 230 -1.43 7.98 20.41
N LEU A 231 -0.55 8.49 19.53
CA LEU A 231 0.27 7.67 18.64
C LEU A 231 1.55 7.15 19.31
N GLY A 232 1.81 7.51 20.56
CA GLY A 232 3.05 7.17 21.28
C GLY A 232 4.24 8.05 20.90
N ILE A 233 4.00 9.11 20.10
CA ILE A 233 5.02 10.05 19.67
C ILE A 233 5.20 11.11 20.76
N LYS A 234 6.43 11.25 21.26
CA LYS A 234 6.79 12.16 22.36
C LYS A 234 8.04 12.95 21.97
N GLY A 235 8.09 14.21 22.38
CA GLY A 235 9.28 15.05 22.22
C GLY A 235 9.44 15.70 20.85
N THR A 236 8.53 15.45 19.90
CA THR A 236 8.49 16.10 18.59
C THR A 236 7.13 16.74 18.39
N SER A 237 7.14 18.01 18.00
CA SER A 237 5.97 18.83 17.69
C SER A 237 5.43 18.54 16.30
N PHE A 238 4.19 18.97 16.05
CA PHE A 238 3.59 18.90 14.73
C PHE A 238 4.40 19.69 13.69
N ASP A 239 4.85 20.90 14.03
CA ASP A 239 5.62 21.76 13.14
C ASP A 239 6.95 21.12 12.75
N GLU A 240 7.63 20.46 13.69
CA GLU A 240 8.85 19.69 13.38
C GLU A 240 8.60 18.55 12.39
N TYR A 241 7.44 17.86 12.46
CA TYR A 241 7.09 16.86 11.46
C TYR A 241 6.79 17.46 10.09
N MET A 242 6.21 18.65 10.03
CA MET A 242 6.02 19.36 8.76
C MET A 242 7.37 19.75 8.15
N GLU A 243 8.32 20.19 8.97
CA GLU A 243 9.69 20.47 8.51
C GLU A 243 10.42 19.20 8.07
N ILE A 244 10.26 18.07 8.78
CA ILE A 244 10.79 16.77 8.31
C ILE A 244 10.19 16.42 6.95
N LEU A 245 8.88 16.56 6.77
CA LEU A 245 8.19 16.26 5.52
C LEU A 245 8.72 17.14 4.36
N LYS A 246 8.84 18.45 4.59
CA LYS A 246 9.40 19.38 3.61
C LYS A 246 10.84 19.02 3.24
N ASN A 247 11.67 18.71 4.23
CA ASN A 247 13.06 18.34 4.02
C ASN A 247 13.20 17.03 3.23
N VAL A 248 12.45 15.99 3.60
CA VAL A 248 12.52 14.67 2.96
C VAL A 248 12.11 14.74 1.49
N TYR A 249 11.06 15.51 1.18
CA TYR A 249 10.52 15.62 -0.18
C TYR A 249 10.93 16.88 -0.93
N VAL A 250 11.90 17.63 -0.40
CA VAL A 250 12.48 18.84 -1.02
C VAL A 250 11.40 19.87 -1.40
N ILE A 251 10.41 20.03 -0.51
CA ILE A 251 9.36 21.04 -0.64
C ILE A 251 9.91 22.38 -0.14
N LYS A 252 9.64 23.45 -0.90
CA LYS A 252 10.07 24.81 -0.59
C LYS A 252 9.15 25.49 0.39
#